data_AF-A0AAV1FVE1-F1
#
_entry.id   AF-A0AAV1FVE1-F1
#
_cell.length_a   1.000
_cell.length_b   1.000
_cell.length_c   1.000
_cell.angle_alpha   90.00
_cell.angle_beta   90.00
_cell.angle_gamma   90.00
#
_symmetry.space_group_name_H-M   'P 1'
#
loop_
_entity.id
_entity.type
_entity.pdbx_description
1 polymer ?
#
loop_
_entity_poly.entity_id
_entity_poly.type
_entity_poly.pdbx_seq_one_letter_code
_entity_poly.pdbx_strand_id
1 'polypeptide(L)' 'GIPDSLEDLISDIKQTCALSGRIRLQYKDTDFGDMFVNLTSTTDIKYLSTVKVIQMDKQPFASPSPGAELLLI' A
#
# COMPACT_ATOMS: atom_id res chain seq x y z
N GLY A 1 5.29 1.44 20.39
CA GLY A 1 5.42 -0.03 20.22
C GLY A 1 4.82 -0.40 18.89
N ILE A 2 5.08 -1.60 18.38
CA ILE A 2 4.32 -2.11 17.23
C ILE A 2 2.87 -2.31 17.72
N PRO A 3 1.86 -1.79 17.01
CA PRO A 3 0.46 -1.95 17.39
C PRO A 3 0.06 -3.44 17.42
N ASP A 4 -0.87 -3.76 18.32
CA ASP A 4 -1.28 -5.14 18.61
C ASP A 4 -2.08 -5.78 17.46
N SER A 5 -2.72 -4.96 16.62
CA SER A 5 -3.57 -5.41 15.51
C SER A 5 -3.24 -4.71 14.20
N LEU A 6 -3.44 -5.42 13.09
CA LEU A 6 -3.23 -4.90 11.74
C LEU A 6 -4.12 -3.70 11.43
N GLU A 7 -5.35 -3.70 11.93
CA GLU A 7 -6.29 -2.59 11.74
C GLU A 7 -5.81 -1.31 12.41
N ASP A 8 -5.26 -1.43 13.61
CA ASP A 8 -4.70 -0.32 14.38
C ASP A 8 -3.47 0.26 13.67
N LEU A 9 -2.58 -0.61 13.15
CA LEU A 9 -1.46 -0.21 12.29
C LEU A 9 -1.92 0.53 11.03
N ILE A 10 -2.94 0.01 10.35
CA ILE A 10 -3.50 0.62 9.14
C ILE A 10 -4.07 2.01 9.47
N SER A 11 -4.76 2.13 10.61
CA SER A 11 -5.32 3.41 11.06
C SER A 11 -4.23 4.44 11.33
N ASP A 12 -3.19 4.05 12.08
CA ASP A 12 -2.07 4.91 12.44
C ASP A 12 -1.28 5.39 11.21
N ILE A 13 -1.02 4.48 10.26
CA ILE A 13 -0.36 4.81 8.98
C ILE A 13 -1.23 5.77 8.16
N LYS A 14 -2.55 5.55 8.08
CA LYS A 14 -3.44 6.46 7.36
C LYS A 14 -3.43 7.85 7.98
N GLN A 15 -3.48 7.94 9.31
CA GLN A 15 -3.44 9.21 10.02
C GLN A 15 -2.09 9.91 9.82
N THR A 16 -0.99 9.21 10.03
CA THR A 16 0.37 9.75 9.94
C THR A 16 0.74 10.17 8.53
N CYS A 17 0.33 9.41 7.51
CA CYS A 17 0.62 9.69 6.11
C CYS A 17 -0.50 10.45 5.38
N ALA A 18 -1.54 10.90 6.10
CA ALA A 18 -2.74 11.54 5.54
C ALA A 18 -3.34 10.78 4.34
N LEU A 19 -3.36 9.45 4.42
CA LEU A 19 -3.89 8.59 3.36
C LEU A 19 -5.38 8.38 3.55
N SER A 20 -6.14 8.51 2.45
CA SER A 20 -7.56 8.18 2.40
C SER A 20 -7.81 6.89 1.62
N GLY A 21 -8.97 6.27 1.87
CA GLY A 21 -9.44 5.07 1.18
C GLY A 21 -8.86 3.76 1.72
N ARG A 22 -8.98 2.70 0.92
CA ARG A 22 -8.46 1.37 1.27
C ARG A 22 -6.97 1.30 0.93
N ILE A 23 -6.17 0.86 1.91
CA ILE A 23 -4.74 0.64 1.73
C ILE A 23 -4.42 -0.82 2.03
N ARG A 24 -3.35 -1.30 1.41
CA ARG A 24 -2.74 -2.60 1.69
C ARG A 24 -1.32 -2.37 2.17
N LEU A 25 -0.92 -3.10 3.19
CA LEU A 25 0.43 -3.10 3.72
C LEU A 25 1.17 -4.33 3.21
N GLN A 26 2.44 -4.16 2.88
CA GLN A 26 3.35 -5.24 2.56
C GLN A 26 4.63 -5.09 3.37
N TYR A 27 5.20 -6.19 3.84
CA TYR A 27 6.50 -6.18 4.50
C TYR A 27 7.53 -6.86 3.62
N LYS A 28 8.81 -6.52 3.83
CA LYS A 28 9.92 -7.20 3.20
C LYS A 28 10.22 -8.49 3.96
N ASP A 29 9.95 -9.63 3.34
CA ASP A 29 10.24 -10.93 3.91
C ASP A 29 11.63 -11.38 3.45
N THR A 30 12.57 -11.49 4.40
CA THR A 30 13.94 -11.90 4.12
C THR A 30 14.08 -13.41 3.94
N ASP A 31 13.10 -14.19 4.39
CA ASP A 31 13.08 -15.65 4.22
C ASP A 31 12.71 -15.99 2.77
N PHE A 32 11.79 -15.22 2.18
CA PHE A 32 11.34 -15.30 0.80
C PHE A 32 12.15 -14.42 -0.16
N GLY A 33 13.48 -14.34 0.03
CA GLY A 33 14.37 -13.67 -0.92
C GLY A 33 14.13 -12.16 -1.06
N ASP A 34 13.88 -11.49 0.06
CA ASP A 34 13.72 -10.04 0.13
C ASP A 34 12.48 -9.51 -0.64
N MET A 35 11.49 -10.37 -0.87
CA MET A 35 10.25 -10.05 -1.57
C MET A 35 9.28 -9.26 -0.68
N PHE A 36 8.50 -8.38 -1.31
CA PHE A 36 7.37 -7.73 -0.65
C PHE A 36 6.16 -8.66 -0.64
N VAL A 37 5.73 -9.04 0.54
CA VAL A 37 4.59 -9.93 0.76
C VAL A 37 3.49 -9.20 1.53
N ASN A 38 2.24 -9.61 1.36
CA ASN A 38 1.11 -8.96 2.00
C ASN A 38 1.16 -9.17 3.50
N LEU A 39 1.05 -8.07 4.25
CA LEU A 39 1.01 -8.11 5.69
C LEU A 39 -0.39 -8.51 6.15
N THR A 40 -0.49 -9.69 6.76
CA THR A 40 -1.74 -10.23 7.32
C THR A 40 -1.77 -10.20 8.84
N SER A 41 -0.61 -10.15 9.51
CA SER A 41 -0.49 -9.94 10.95
C SER A 41 0.64 -8.97 11.28
N THR A 42 0.49 -8.18 12.36
CA THR A 42 1.57 -7.31 12.86
C THR A 42 2.73 -8.10 13.45
N THR A 43 2.51 -9.38 13.79
CA THR A 43 3.55 -10.30 14.28
C THR A 43 4.59 -10.62 13.20
N ASP A 44 4.23 -10.50 11.92
CA ASP A 44 5.16 -10.70 10.80
C ASP A 44 6.13 -9.52 10.62
N ILE A 45 5.85 -8.37 11.28
CA ILE A 45 6.71 -7.19 11.24
C ILE A 45 7.87 -7.36 12.24
N LYS A 46 9.05 -7.68 11.72
CA LYS A 46 10.29 -7.66 12.51
C LYS A 46 10.73 -6.22 12.83
N TYR A 47 11.48 -6.08 13.92
CA TYR A 47 12.10 -4.80 14.30
C TYR A 47 12.99 -4.30 13.15
N LEU A 48 12.79 -3.05 12.70
CA LEU A 48 13.44 -2.42 11.53
C LEU A 48 12.96 -2.88 10.14
N SER A 49 11.89 -3.67 10.04
CA SER A 49 11.29 -4.00 8.74
C SER A 49 10.73 -2.77 8.04
N THR A 50 10.96 -2.67 6.73
CA THR A 50 10.32 -1.66 5.87
C THR A 50 8.93 -2.14 5.49
N VAL A 51 7.90 -1.34 5.78
CA VAL A 51 6.53 -1.58 5.33
C VAL A 51 6.23 -0.73 4.11
N LYS A 52 5.81 -1.37 3.02
CA LYS A 52 5.34 -0.72 1.79
C LYS A 52 3.82 -0.53 1.86
N VAL A 53 3.39 0.71 1.65
CA VAL A 53 1.96 1.06 1.63
C VAL A 53 1.48 1.16 0.18
N ILE A 54 0.40 0.46 -0.14
CA ILE A 54 -0.24 0.48 -1.47
C ILE A 54 -1.66 1.04 -1.30
N GLN A 55 -1.94 2.21 -1.89
CA GLN A 55 -3.31 2.70 -2.00
C GLN A 55 -4.05 1.92 -3.08
N MET A 56 -5.18 1.30 -2.69
CA MET A 56 -6.00 0.49 -3.60
C MET A 56 -7.05 1.32 -4.33
N ASP A 57 -7.41 2.47 -3.75
CA ASP A 57 -8.46 3.36 -4.27
C ASP A 57 -7.92 4.39 -5.28
N LYS A 58 -6.60 4.49 -5.41
CA LYS A 58 -5.99 5.38 -6.38
C LYS A 58 -6.07 4.72 -7.75
N GLN A 59 -7.18 4.95 -8.45
CA GLN A 59 -7.20 4.87 -9.91
C GLN A 59 -6.01 5.69 -10.44
N PRO A 60 -5.03 5.11 -11.16
CA PRO A 60 -4.20 5.93 -12.00
C PRO A 60 -5.03 6.34 -13.19
N PHE A 61 -5.34 7.64 -13.22
CA PHE A 61 -5.23 8.47 -14.41
C PHE A 61 -6.14 8.09 -15.58
N ALA A 62 -7.23 8.86 -15.74
CA ALA A 62 -8.00 9.03 -16.97
C ALA A 62 -8.14 7.76 -17.83
N SER A 63 -9.29 7.08 -17.74
CA SER A 63 -9.76 6.33 -18.91
C SER A 63 -9.63 7.26 -20.12
N PRO A 64 -8.87 6.94 -21.18
CA PRO A 64 -8.92 7.73 -22.40
C PRO A 64 -10.38 7.72 -22.82
N SER A 65 -11.02 8.88 -22.74
CA SER A 65 -12.31 9.07 -23.36
C SER A 65 -12.14 8.66 -24.82
N PRO A 66 -13.02 7.82 -25.39
CA PRO A 66 -12.89 7.31 -26.76
C PRO A 66 -13.06 8.38 -27.87
N GLY A 67 -12.59 9.62 -27.62
CA GLY A 67 -12.64 10.75 -28.54
C GLY A 67 -11.35 11.59 -28.61
N ALA A 68 -10.24 11.16 -28.00
CA ALA A 68 -8.97 11.91 -28.02
C ALA A 68 -7.97 11.44 -29.09
N GLU A 69 -8.38 10.59 -30.04
CA GLU A 69 -7.50 10.05 -31.08
C GLU A 69 -7.92 10.50 -32.49
N LEU A 70 -8.17 11.80 -32.69
CA LEU A 70 -8.29 12.39 -34.04
C LEU A 70 -7.82 13.84 -34.04
N LEU A 71 -6.52 14.08 -33.88
CA LEU A 71 -5.83 15.16 -34.62
C LEU A 71 -4.31 15.01 -34.46
N LEU A 72 -3.71 14.13 -35.25
CA LEU A 72 -2.33 14.32 -35.67
C LEU A 72 -2.38 14.76 -37.13
N ILE A 73 -2.46 16.08 -37.32
CA ILE A 73 -2.12 16.76 -38.57
C ILE A 73 -0.60 16.84 -38.72
#